data_AF-L1JB26-F1
#
_entry.id   AF-L1JB26-F1
#
_cell.length_a   1.000
_cell.length_b   1.000
_cell.length_c   1.000
_cell.angle_alpha   90.00
_cell.angle_beta   90.00
_cell.angle_gamma   90.00
#
_symmetry.space_group_name_H-M   'P 1'
#
loop_
_entity.id
_entity.type
_entity.pdbx_description
1 polymer ?
#
loop_
_entity_poly.entity_id
_entity_poly.type
_entity_poly.pdbx_seq_one_letter_code
_entity_poly.pdbx_strand_id
1 'polypeptide(L)' 'MLGFANNQAIINPRKGGGSGMVWLSDVSCTGSEGDVGDCKHSPWAANNCAHSEDVGICC' A
#
# COMPACT_ATOMS: atom_id res chain seq x y z
N MET A 1 3.37 -9.48 -7.44
CA MET A 1 2.55 -8.30 -7.84
C MET A 1 1.51 -8.66 -8.91
N LEU A 2 0.37 -7.96 -8.95
CA LEU A 2 -0.94 -8.34 -9.54
C LEU A 2 -1.00 -8.61 -11.07
N GLY A 3 0.14 -8.64 -11.78
CA GLY A 3 0.21 -9.08 -13.18
C GLY A 3 -0.23 -8.05 -14.24
N PHE A 4 -0.40 -6.79 -13.88
CA PHE A 4 -0.69 -5.70 -14.83
C PHE A 4 0.60 -5.23 -15.53
N ALA A 5 0.50 -4.92 -16.83
CA ALA A 5 1.65 -4.64 -17.69
C ALA A 5 2.22 -3.21 -17.58
N ASN A 6 1.57 -2.32 -16.83
CA ASN A 6 1.88 -0.90 -16.80
C ASN A 6 2.54 -0.50 -15.48
N ASN A 7 3.72 0.12 -15.53
CA ASN A 7 4.42 0.66 -14.34
C ASN A 7 3.80 1.97 -13.81
N GLN A 8 2.54 2.26 -14.13
CA GLN A 8 1.84 3.45 -13.67
C GLN A 8 0.79 3.07 -12.63
N ALA A 9 1.22 2.98 -11.38
CA ALA A 9 0.29 3.00 -10.26
C ALA A 9 -0.06 4.45 -9.93
N ILE A 10 -1.29 4.86 -10.24
CA ILE A 10 -1.81 6.15 -9.75
C ILE A 10 -2.39 5.90 -8.37
N ILE A 11 -1.90 6.62 -7.36
CA ILE A 11 -2.48 6.62 -6.01
C ILE A 11 -3.80 7.35 -6.11
N ASN A 12 -4.90 6.63 -5.87
CA ASN A 12 -6.22 7.22 -5.83
C ASN A 12 -6.69 7.23 -4.36
N PRO A 13 -7.06 8.40 -3.79
CA PRO A 13 -7.64 8.44 -2.46
C PRO A 13 -8.91 7.58 -2.47
N ARG A 14 -8.90 6.50 -1.69
CA ARG A 14 -10.02 5.57 -1.66
C ARG A 14 -11.18 6.25 -0.94
N LYS A 15 -12.32 6.42 -1.61
CA LYS A 15 -13.53 6.93 -0.96
C LYS A 15 -14.17 5.80 -0.15
N GLY A 16 -13.94 5.83 1.16
CA GLY A 16 -14.31 4.76 2.09
C GLY A 16 -13.07 3.94 2.45
N GLY A 17 -12.54 4.18 3.64
CA GLY A 17 -11.47 3.39 4.22
C GLY A 17 -11.91 1.96 4.50
N GLY A 18 -10.94 1.07 4.70
CA GLY A 18 -11.17 -0.25 5.24
C GLY A 18 -11.66 -0.21 6.69
N SER A 19 -11.68 -1.38 7.31
CA SER A 19 -11.97 -1.56 8.73
C SER A 19 -11.06 -2.62 9.31
N GLY A 20 -10.65 -2.45 10.57
CA GLY A 20 -9.82 -3.41 11.29
C GLY A 20 -8.37 -2.95 11.39
N MET A 21 -7.44 -3.90 11.33
CA MET A 21 -6.03 -3.60 11.49
C MET A 21 -5.42 -3.17 10.15
N VAL A 22 -4.76 -2.01 10.15
CA VAL A 22 -3.85 -1.62 9.08
C VAL A 22 -2.58 -2.45 9.22
N TRP A 23 -2.19 -3.16 8.16
CA TRP A 23 -1.06 -4.10 8.21
C TRP A 23 0.28 -3.45 7.87
N LEU A 24 0.26 -2.49 6.95
CA LEU A 24 1.44 -1.84 6.38
C LEU A 24 1.29 -0.31 6.46
N SER A 25 2.36 0.37 6.86
CA SER A 25 2.51 1.83 6.80
C SER A 25 3.91 2.21 6.33
N ASP A 26 4.08 3.46 5.91
CA ASP A 26 5.37 4.01 5.44
C ASP A 26 6.03 3.18 4.33
N VAL A 27 5.21 2.60 3.46
CA VAL A 27 5.67 1.73 2.38
C VAL A 27 6.43 2.55 1.35
N SER A 28 7.68 2.18 1.10
CA SER A 28 8.58 2.78 0.13
C SER A 28 9.24 1.66 -0.67
N CYS A 29 8.76 1.50 -1.91
CA CYS A 29 9.28 0.51 -2.85
C CYS A 29 10.30 1.13 -3.80
N THR A 30 11.30 0.34 -4.19
CA THR A 30 12.28 0.68 -5.24
C THR A 30 11.76 0.33 -6.64
N GLY A 31 10.75 -0.55 -6.73
CA GLY A 31 10.17 -1.06 -7.97
C GLY A 31 10.75 -2.40 -8.44
N SER A 32 11.62 -3.01 -7.64
CA SER A 32 12.24 -4.33 -7.93
C SER A 32 11.70 -5.46 -7.03
N GLU A 33 10.87 -5.11 -6.06
CA GLU A 33 10.26 -6.02 -5.11
C GLU A 33 9.22 -6.94 -5.79
N GLY A 34 9.13 -8.19 -5.32
CA GLY A 34 8.17 -9.18 -5.84
C GLY A 34 6.76 -8.98 -5.29
N ASP A 35 6.66 -8.51 -4.04
CA ASP A 35 5.43 -8.18 -3.33
C ASP A 35 5.54 -6.84 -2.59
N VAL A 36 4.39 -6.23 -2.26
CA VAL A 36 4.35 -4.96 -1.50
C VAL A 36 4.88 -5.14 -0.07
N GLY A 37 4.77 -6.34 0.50
CA GLY A 37 5.34 -6.68 1.80
C GLY A 37 6.87 -6.83 1.82
N ASP A 38 7.54 -6.81 0.66
CA ASP A 38 9.00 -6.85 0.57
C ASP A 38 9.63 -5.45 0.53
N CYS A 39 8.81 -4.41 0.35
CA CYS A 39 9.28 -3.03 0.30
C CYS A 39 9.77 -2.57 1.68
N LYS A 40 10.53 -1.47 1.72
CA LYS A 40 10.82 -0.84 3.01
C LYS A 40 9.51 -0.32 3.62
N HIS A 41 9.19 -0.75 4.83
CA HIS A 41 7.98 -0.33 5.53
C HIS A 41 8.19 -0.41 7.06
N SER A 42 7.28 0.19 7.83
CA SER A 42 7.24 0.04 9.29
C SER A 42 6.87 -1.41 9.68
N PRO A 43 7.26 -1.93 10.87
CA PRO A 43 6.95 -3.31 11.24
C PRO A 43 5.46 -3.65 11.08
N TRP A 44 5.16 -4.89 10.69
CA TRP A 44 3.79 -5.34 10.46
C TRP A 44 2.87 -5.01 11.63
N ALA A 45 1.70 -4.46 11.32
CA ALA A 45 0.69 -4.00 12.28
C ALA A 45 1.14 -2.87 13.24
N ALA A 46 2.38 -2.39 13.16
CA ALA A 46 2.87 -1.26 13.94
C ALA A 46 2.77 0.02 13.10
N ASN A 47 1.61 0.69 13.22
CA ASN A 47 1.34 1.94 12.52
C ASN A 47 0.48 2.87 13.37
N ASN A 48 0.41 4.13 12.95
CA ASN A 48 -0.46 5.17 13.48
C ASN A 48 -1.45 5.69 12.42
N CYS A 49 -1.64 4.94 11.33
CA CYS A 49 -2.51 5.33 10.23
C CYS A 49 -3.98 5.06 10.58
N ALA A 50 -4.84 6.00 10.23
CA ALA A 50 -6.29 5.81 10.23
C ALA A 50 -6.76 5.26 8.88
N HIS A 51 -7.92 4.62 8.83
CA HIS A 51 -8.52 4.16 7.56
C HIS A 51 -8.85 5.30 6.59
N SER A 52 -8.87 6.55 7.04
CA SER A 52 -8.92 7.72 6.15
C SER A 52 -7.66 7.91 5.31
N GLU A 53 -6.56 7.23 5.67
CA GLU A 53 -5.26 7.26 4.97
C GLU A 53 -5.05 6.01 4.10
N ASP A 54 -6.03 5.11 4.03
CA ASP A 54 -5.95 3.92 3.17
C ASP A 54 -5.79 4.32 1.70
N VAL A 55 -4.79 3.74 1.04
CA VAL A 55 -4.47 4.01 -0.36
C VAL A 55 -5.11 2.99 -1.30
N GLY A 56 -5.63 3.46 -2.43
CA GLY A 56 -6.01 2.63 -3.56
C GLY A 56 -4.99 2.75 -4.70
N ILE A 57 -4.75 1.65 -5.41
CA ILE A 57 -3.98 1.64 -6.66
C ILE A 57 -4.91 1.39 -7.84
N CYS A 58 -4.68 2.11 -8.94
CA CYS A 58 -5.23 1.78 -10.26
C CYS A 58 -4.07 1.33 -11.15
N CYS A 59 -4.28 0.24 -11.91
CA CYS A 59 -3.28 -0.41 -12.76
C CYS A 59 -3.69 -0.36 -14.25
#